data_AF-A0A1Q5P3J9-F1
#
_entry.id   AF-A0A1Q5P3J9-F1
#
_cell.length_a   1.000
_cell.length_b   1.000
_cell.length_c   1.000
_cell.angle_alpha   90.00
_cell.angle_beta   90.00
_cell.angle_gamma   90.00
#
_symmetry.space_group_name_H-M   'P 1'
#
loop_
_entity.id
_entity.type
_entity.pdbx_description
1 polymer ?
#
loop_
_entity_poly.entity_id
_entity_poly.type
_entity_poly.pdbx_seq_one_letter_code
_entity_poly.pdbx_strand_id
1 'polypeptide(L)'
;MEKKFSEIQQINDLKEFLYALEADQMPLLEGSTSLFHYSNGQGLKSIIENGEIWLSKSGFLNDKLEIKYTLELVLSIIKEFLADEPSKEEILFNEWFKQMIEQNLFSFEIFTLSFSKHGDSNLLWSNYSNNEGYNIEFSYPEIAKILIKNLESTYPTRKFTFYPYFVVYDKEQQIQLLKREIINLYKLFLYDYHRGAERFHFQKGKRILANIMCYSTFFKDGSFHQEEEFRIAVFNPKKNEKPVYHCRLSNGVFIPYMGIRISNDSNNIPIKGITIGPKNSLDIAEEGLKHFLDLNGLSDVSISKSKIPYRY
;
A
#
# COMPACT_ATOMS: atom_id res chain seq x y z
N MET A 1 8.68 26.96 -8.08
CA MET A 1 7.55 26.01 -8.05
C MET A 1 6.29 26.84 -8.15
N GLU A 2 5.43 26.55 -9.13
CA GLU A 2 4.15 27.23 -9.33
C GLU A 2 3.33 27.15 -8.03
N LYS A 3 2.83 28.30 -7.55
CA LYS A 3 2.07 28.42 -6.31
C LYS A 3 0.57 28.60 -6.55
N LYS A 4 0.19 28.99 -7.77
CA LYS A 4 -1.20 29.26 -8.19
C LYS A 4 -1.47 28.68 -9.56
N PHE A 5 -2.73 28.34 -9.84
CA PHE A 5 -3.16 27.83 -11.15
C PHE A 5 -2.91 28.83 -12.28
N SER A 6 -3.08 30.13 -12.02
CA SER A 6 -2.77 31.21 -12.95
C SER A 6 -1.31 31.29 -13.41
N GLU A 7 -0.37 30.69 -12.66
CA GLU A 7 1.06 30.65 -13.01
C GLU A 7 1.39 29.45 -13.91
N ILE A 8 0.46 28.50 -14.08
CA ILE A 8 0.71 27.23 -14.75
C ILE A 8 0.67 27.41 -16.27
N GLN A 9 1.78 27.06 -16.92
CA GLN A 9 1.89 27.13 -18.37
C GLN A 9 1.09 26.02 -19.08
N GLN A 10 0.48 26.39 -20.21
CA GLN A 10 -0.25 25.45 -21.06
C GLN A 10 0.67 24.42 -21.72
N ILE A 11 0.09 23.27 -22.07
CA ILE A 11 0.78 22.24 -22.84
C ILE A 11 0.83 22.66 -24.32
N ASN A 12 2.05 22.84 -24.84
CA ASN A 12 2.29 23.12 -26.26
C ASN A 12 2.15 21.85 -27.13
N ASP A 13 2.79 20.75 -26.73
CA ASP A 13 2.71 19.44 -27.37
C ASP A 13 2.20 18.38 -26.38
N LEU A 14 1.00 17.84 -26.64
CA LEU A 14 0.39 16.82 -25.78
C LEU A 14 1.17 15.52 -25.78
N LYS A 15 1.73 15.11 -26.91
CA LYS A 15 2.44 13.84 -27.04
C LYS A 15 3.74 13.89 -26.25
N GLU A 16 4.48 15.00 -26.36
CA GLU A 16 5.69 15.24 -25.58
C GLU A 16 5.38 15.25 -24.08
N PHE A 17 4.34 15.98 -23.67
CA PHE A 17 3.92 16.04 -22.26
C PHE A 17 3.57 14.64 -21.72
N LEU A 18 2.75 13.86 -22.44
CA LEU A 18 2.36 12.52 -22.02
C LEU A 18 3.55 11.55 -21.96
N TYR A 19 4.54 11.71 -22.84
CA TYR A 19 5.79 10.94 -22.81
C TYR A 19 6.66 11.30 -21.61
N ALA A 20 6.68 12.57 -21.23
CA ALA A 20 7.44 13.09 -20.09
C ALA A 20 6.79 12.80 -18.72
N LEU A 21 5.52 12.35 -18.67
CA LEU A 21 4.89 11.99 -17.40
C LEU A 21 5.66 10.86 -16.72
N GLU A 22 6.13 11.14 -15.52
CA GLU A 22 6.85 10.17 -14.69
C GLU A 22 5.90 9.19 -13.98
N ALA A 23 6.45 8.09 -13.47
CA ALA A 23 5.71 7.16 -12.62
C ALA A 23 5.48 7.82 -11.25
N ASP A 24 4.89 7.08 -10.31
CA ASP A 24 4.91 7.52 -8.93
C ASP A 24 6.36 7.73 -8.47
N GLN A 25 6.60 8.78 -7.70
CA GLN A 25 7.93 9.09 -7.16
C GLN A 25 8.00 8.67 -5.69
N MET A 26 7.44 7.49 -5.38
CA MET A 26 7.56 6.90 -4.06
C MET A 26 9.03 6.55 -3.76
N PRO A 27 9.47 6.64 -2.50
CA PRO A 27 10.84 6.25 -2.15
C PRO A 27 11.10 4.78 -2.48
N LEU A 28 12.01 4.54 -3.42
CA LEU A 28 12.48 3.19 -3.74
C LEU A 28 13.42 2.69 -2.64
N LEU A 29 13.31 1.41 -2.32
CA LEU A 29 14.23 0.74 -1.42
C LEU A 29 15.42 0.18 -2.21
N GLU A 30 16.60 0.71 -1.94
CA GLU A 30 17.85 0.17 -2.46
C GLU A 30 18.43 -0.86 -1.49
N GLY A 31 18.82 -2.01 -2.03
CA GLY A 31 19.52 -3.06 -1.27
C GLY A 31 18.60 -4.06 -0.57
N SER A 32 19.18 -4.75 0.41
CA SER A 32 18.52 -5.81 1.18
C SER A 32 18.19 -5.34 2.58
N THR A 33 16.98 -5.64 3.06
CA THR A 33 16.57 -5.37 4.45
C THR A 33 15.69 -6.49 4.98
N SER A 34 15.66 -6.64 6.31
CA SER A 34 14.65 -7.44 6.99
C SER A 34 13.33 -6.69 7.05
N LEU A 35 12.25 -7.42 6.82
CA LEU A 35 10.87 -6.96 6.94
C LEU A 35 10.12 -7.89 7.88
N PHE A 36 9.30 -7.31 8.74
CA PHE A 36 8.71 -8.01 9.86
C PHE A 36 7.19 -7.97 9.80
N HIS A 37 6.54 -9.12 9.79
CA HIS A 37 5.09 -9.24 9.76
C HIS A 37 4.56 -9.67 11.14
N TYR A 38 3.85 -8.78 11.82
CA TYR A 38 3.21 -9.08 13.09
C TYR A 38 1.89 -9.82 12.87
N SER A 39 1.70 -10.92 13.58
CA SER A 39 0.49 -11.73 13.49
C SER A 39 0.18 -12.41 14.83
N ASN A 40 -1.00 -12.99 14.94
CA ASN A 40 -1.34 -13.87 16.06
C ASN A 40 -0.91 -15.32 15.76
N GLY A 41 -1.01 -16.22 16.75
CA GLY A 41 -0.62 -17.62 16.58
C GLY A 41 -1.37 -18.36 15.46
N GLN A 42 -2.66 -18.05 15.26
CA GLN A 42 -3.45 -18.63 14.18
C GLN A 42 -2.98 -18.16 12.79
N GLY A 43 -2.59 -16.89 12.69
CA GLY A 43 -2.01 -16.32 11.48
C GLY A 43 -0.67 -16.95 11.13
N LEU A 44 0.23 -17.06 12.11
CA LEU A 44 1.51 -17.78 11.94
C LEU A 44 1.29 -19.23 11.48
N LYS A 45 0.42 -19.96 12.18
CA LYS A 45 0.08 -21.35 11.84
C LYS A 45 -0.43 -21.47 10.41
N SER A 46 -1.35 -20.59 10.01
CA SER A 46 -1.92 -20.55 8.67
C SER A 46 -0.87 -20.26 7.60
N ILE A 47 0.06 -19.33 7.86
CA ILE A 47 1.12 -19.00 6.91
C ILE A 47 2.04 -20.19 6.67
N ILE A 48 2.44 -20.89 7.73
CA ILE A 48 3.36 -22.03 7.66
C ILE A 48 2.70 -23.24 7.02
N GLU A 49 1.55 -23.70 7.54
CA GLU A 49 0.91 -24.94 7.08
C GLU A 49 0.41 -24.83 5.64
N ASN A 50 -0.09 -23.66 5.23
CA ASN A 50 -0.58 -23.46 3.87
C ASN A 50 0.51 -22.96 2.92
N GLY A 51 1.68 -22.53 3.42
CA GLY A 51 2.73 -21.90 2.64
C GLY A 51 2.25 -20.67 1.87
N GLU A 52 1.34 -19.89 2.47
CA GLU A 52 0.63 -18.80 1.82
C GLU A 52 0.52 -17.58 2.74
N ILE A 53 0.70 -16.38 2.18
CA ILE A 53 0.44 -15.12 2.89
C ILE A 53 -0.77 -14.40 2.28
N TRP A 54 -1.54 -13.73 3.13
CA TRP A 54 -2.79 -13.09 2.73
C TRP A 54 -2.63 -11.59 2.58
N LEU A 55 -2.89 -11.08 1.38
CA LEU A 55 -3.06 -9.66 1.14
C LEU A 55 -4.54 -9.31 1.34
N SER A 56 -4.85 -8.37 2.22
CA SER A 56 -6.24 -8.00 2.53
C SER A 56 -6.72 -6.88 1.61
N LYS A 57 -8.00 -6.88 1.22
CA LYS A 57 -8.55 -5.81 0.39
C LYS A 57 -8.53 -4.48 1.17
N SER A 58 -7.86 -3.45 0.65
CA SER A 58 -7.57 -2.20 1.36
C SER A 58 -8.82 -1.53 1.94
N GLY A 59 -9.94 -1.54 1.21
CA GLY A 59 -11.21 -0.98 1.68
C GLY A 59 -11.84 -1.68 2.91
N PHE A 60 -11.25 -2.77 3.40
CA PHE A 60 -11.66 -3.47 4.62
C PHE A 60 -10.67 -3.26 5.78
N LEU A 61 -9.62 -2.46 5.57
CA LEU A 61 -8.65 -2.04 6.57
C LEU A 61 -8.90 -0.57 6.97
N ASN A 62 -8.03 -0.05 7.84
CA ASN A 62 -8.01 1.37 8.20
C ASN A 62 -7.74 2.28 6.98
N ASP A 63 -7.32 1.72 5.85
CA ASP A 63 -7.02 2.41 4.59
C ASP A 63 -8.20 3.24 4.04
N LYS A 64 -9.45 2.94 4.44
CA LYS A 64 -10.60 3.84 4.14
C LYS A 64 -10.37 5.26 4.68
N LEU A 65 -9.76 5.38 5.86
CA LEU A 65 -9.38 6.66 6.46
C LEU A 65 -8.15 7.26 5.76
N GLU A 66 -7.20 6.45 5.31
CA GLU A 66 -5.99 6.90 4.60
C GLU A 66 -6.30 7.45 3.20
N ILE A 67 -7.21 6.81 2.46
CA ILE A 67 -7.71 7.31 1.18
C ILE A 67 -8.45 8.64 1.40
N LYS A 68 -9.32 8.71 2.41
CA LYS A 68 -10.03 9.95 2.76
C LYS A 68 -9.06 11.07 3.12
N TYR A 69 -8.05 10.78 3.94
CA TYR A 69 -6.98 11.70 4.31
C TYR A 69 -6.27 12.26 3.07
N THR A 70 -5.87 11.39 2.14
CA THR A 70 -5.19 11.81 0.90
C THR A 70 -6.09 12.68 0.04
N LEU A 71 -7.37 12.36 -0.06
CA LEU A 71 -8.36 13.17 -0.78
C LEU A 71 -8.55 14.55 -0.16
N GLU A 72 -8.59 14.64 1.17
CA GLU A 72 -8.65 15.92 1.89
C GLU A 72 -7.40 16.76 1.63
N LEU A 73 -6.20 16.15 1.58
CA LEU A 73 -4.98 16.83 1.17
C LEU A 73 -5.09 17.37 -0.26
N VAL A 74 -5.54 16.57 -1.22
CA VAL A 74 -5.70 17.02 -2.62
C VAL A 74 -6.65 18.20 -2.72
N LEU A 75 -7.82 18.12 -2.07
CA LEU A 75 -8.79 19.22 -2.06
C LEU A 75 -8.21 20.49 -1.42
N SER A 76 -7.41 20.34 -0.35
CA SER A 76 -6.73 21.48 0.28
C SER A 76 -5.71 22.14 -0.64
N ILE A 77 -4.95 21.35 -1.41
CA ILE A 77 -3.96 21.84 -2.37
C ILE A 77 -4.65 22.56 -3.53
N ILE A 78 -5.72 21.98 -4.09
CA ILE A 78 -6.51 22.63 -5.14
C ILE A 78 -7.01 23.98 -4.64
N LYS A 79 -7.56 24.04 -3.41
CA LYS A 79 -8.01 25.29 -2.80
C LYS A 79 -6.89 26.31 -2.62
N GLU A 80 -5.68 25.88 -2.21
CA GLU A 80 -4.50 26.75 -2.10
C GLU A 80 -4.09 27.34 -3.46
N PHE A 81 -4.26 26.57 -4.54
CA PHE A 81 -3.84 26.94 -5.89
C PHE A 81 -4.84 27.89 -6.60
N LEU A 82 -6.11 27.88 -6.19
CA LEU A 82 -7.11 28.84 -6.69
C LEU A 82 -6.69 30.29 -6.36
N ALA A 83 -7.03 31.21 -7.25
CA ALA A 83 -6.96 32.63 -6.95
C ALA A 83 -8.04 33.04 -5.93
N ASP A 84 -7.90 34.21 -5.32
CA ASP A 84 -8.94 34.78 -4.45
C ASP A 84 -10.24 35.05 -5.25
N GLU A 85 -10.07 35.44 -6.51
CA GLU A 85 -11.12 35.51 -7.54
C GLU A 85 -10.81 34.50 -8.65
N PRO A 86 -11.31 33.25 -8.55
CA PRO A 86 -10.99 32.20 -9.50
C PRO A 86 -11.51 32.49 -10.91
N SER A 87 -10.70 32.15 -11.92
CA SER A 87 -11.15 32.19 -13.31
C SER A 87 -12.17 31.08 -13.62
N LYS A 88 -12.85 31.17 -14.77
CA LYS A 88 -13.86 30.18 -15.17
C LYS A 88 -13.26 28.77 -15.26
N GLU A 89 -12.07 28.65 -15.83
CA GLU A 89 -11.34 27.38 -15.95
C GLU A 89 -10.91 26.81 -14.59
N GLU A 90 -10.51 27.66 -13.63
CA GLU A 90 -10.19 27.23 -12.26
C GLU A 90 -11.42 26.66 -11.54
N ILE A 91 -12.58 27.32 -11.66
CA ILE A 91 -13.85 26.85 -11.09
C ILE A 91 -14.23 25.50 -11.69
N LEU A 92 -14.21 25.39 -13.03
CA LEU A 92 -14.57 24.17 -13.73
C LEU A 92 -13.64 23.00 -13.40
N PHE A 93 -12.34 23.24 -13.24
CA PHE A 93 -11.40 22.21 -12.81
C PHE A 93 -11.71 21.69 -11.41
N ASN A 94 -11.96 22.60 -10.46
CA ASN A 94 -12.29 22.24 -9.08
C ASN A 94 -13.60 21.43 -9.01
N GLU A 95 -14.64 21.85 -9.75
CA GLU A 95 -15.91 21.13 -9.84
C GLU A 95 -15.73 19.75 -10.48
N TRP A 96 -14.99 19.68 -11.59
CA TRP A 96 -14.67 18.42 -12.26
C TRP A 96 -13.95 17.44 -11.33
N PHE A 97 -12.96 17.91 -10.56
CA PHE A 97 -12.22 17.06 -9.64
C PHE A 97 -13.13 16.51 -8.53
N LYS A 98 -14.01 17.35 -7.96
CA LYS A 98 -15.01 16.92 -6.95
C LYS A 98 -15.96 15.87 -7.51
N GLN A 99 -16.50 16.08 -8.71
CA GLN A 99 -17.36 15.09 -9.38
C GLN A 99 -16.62 13.76 -9.61
N MET A 100 -15.33 13.80 -9.94
CA MET A 100 -14.53 12.59 -10.09
C MET A 100 -14.36 11.81 -8.78
N ILE A 101 -14.19 12.49 -7.65
CA ILE A 101 -14.16 11.83 -6.34
C ILE A 101 -15.52 11.14 -6.07
N GLU A 102 -16.62 11.86 -6.28
CA GLU A 102 -17.99 11.36 -6.06
C GLU A 102 -18.32 10.14 -6.93
N GLN A 103 -17.76 10.07 -8.14
CA GLN A 103 -17.91 8.92 -9.06
C GLN A 103 -17.00 7.72 -8.71
N ASN A 104 -16.45 7.68 -7.50
CA ASN A 104 -15.60 6.59 -7.00
C ASN A 104 -14.36 6.33 -7.86
N LEU A 105 -13.56 7.36 -8.14
CA LEU A 105 -12.25 7.24 -8.77
C LEU A 105 -11.38 6.12 -8.16
N PHE A 106 -11.52 5.89 -6.84
CA PHE A 106 -10.74 4.94 -6.04
C PHE A 106 -11.33 3.52 -5.99
N SER A 107 -12.26 3.16 -6.88
CA SER A 107 -12.92 1.85 -6.92
C SER A 107 -12.07 0.70 -7.49
N PHE A 108 -10.75 0.78 -7.36
CA PHE A 108 -9.84 -0.29 -7.76
C PHE A 108 -9.82 -1.39 -6.71
N GLU A 109 -9.61 -2.64 -7.16
CA GLU A 109 -9.33 -3.74 -6.25
C GLU A 109 -7.84 -3.71 -5.88
N ILE A 110 -7.58 -3.16 -4.71
CA ILE A 110 -6.24 -3.09 -4.12
C ILE A 110 -6.19 -4.07 -2.96
N PHE A 111 -5.19 -4.95 -2.98
CA PHE A 111 -4.89 -5.87 -1.88
C PHE A 111 -3.53 -5.50 -1.29
N THR A 112 -3.47 -5.37 0.03
CA THR A 112 -2.28 -4.90 0.74
C THR A 112 -1.77 -5.96 1.72
N LEU A 113 -0.45 -6.05 1.84
CA LEU A 113 0.27 -6.78 2.86
C LEU A 113 1.24 -5.82 3.54
N SER A 114 1.14 -5.72 4.86
CA SER A 114 1.94 -4.81 5.67
C SER A 114 3.03 -5.56 6.42
N PHE A 115 4.21 -4.97 6.39
CA PHE A 115 5.37 -5.30 7.19
C PHE A 115 5.79 -4.05 7.99
N SER A 116 6.68 -4.24 8.95
CA SER A 116 7.41 -3.16 9.61
C SER A 116 8.91 -3.36 9.42
N LYS A 117 9.68 -2.28 9.54
CA LYS A 117 11.14 -2.34 9.66
C LYS A 117 11.60 -2.80 11.06
N HIS A 118 10.73 -2.74 12.07
CA HIS A 118 11.05 -3.11 13.44
C HIS A 118 10.51 -4.50 13.83
N GLY A 119 11.41 -5.39 14.21
CA GLY A 119 11.07 -6.75 14.67
C GLY A 119 10.54 -6.85 16.10
N ASP A 120 10.67 -5.79 16.91
CA ASP A 120 10.25 -5.79 18.32
C ASP A 120 9.69 -4.42 18.74
N SER A 121 8.39 -4.19 18.50
CA SER A 121 7.70 -2.91 18.74
C SER A 121 6.48 -3.10 19.64
N ASN A 122 6.43 -2.39 20.77
CA ASN A 122 5.34 -2.46 21.74
C ASN A 122 3.97 -2.10 21.12
N LEU A 123 3.96 -1.07 20.26
CA LEU A 123 2.75 -0.64 19.54
C LEU A 123 2.22 -1.78 18.65
N LEU A 124 3.11 -2.39 17.86
CA LEU A 124 2.73 -3.42 16.90
C LEU A 124 2.33 -4.72 17.59
N TRP A 125 3.02 -5.10 18.68
CA TRP A 125 2.61 -6.21 19.53
C TRP A 125 1.19 -6.03 20.05
N SER A 126 0.88 -4.86 20.60
CA SER A 126 -0.45 -4.58 21.14
C SER A 126 -1.52 -4.62 20.04
N ASN A 127 -1.28 -3.93 18.93
CA ASN A 127 -2.28 -3.74 17.87
C ASN A 127 -2.59 -5.02 17.07
N TYR A 128 -1.57 -5.81 16.75
CA TYR A 128 -1.71 -6.90 15.76
C TYR A 128 -1.63 -8.30 16.36
N SER A 129 -1.22 -8.40 17.63
CA SER A 129 -0.93 -9.70 18.26
C SER A 129 -1.52 -9.84 19.66
N ASN A 130 -2.19 -8.80 20.19
CA ASN A 130 -2.63 -8.72 21.59
C ASN A 130 -1.50 -8.96 22.62
N ASN A 131 -0.26 -8.66 22.22
CA ASN A 131 0.99 -8.96 22.92
C ASN A 131 1.36 -10.45 23.09
N GLU A 132 0.57 -11.37 22.52
CA GLU A 132 0.71 -12.83 22.63
C GLU A 132 1.02 -13.51 21.29
N GLY A 133 1.17 -12.75 20.21
CA GLY A 133 1.45 -13.35 18.90
C GLY A 133 2.92 -13.45 18.58
N TYR A 134 3.19 -13.40 17.28
CA TYR A 134 4.49 -13.65 16.69
C TYR A 134 4.79 -12.60 15.64
N ASN A 135 6.07 -12.38 15.42
CA ASN A 135 6.59 -11.55 14.35
C ASN A 135 7.40 -12.46 13.43
N ILE A 136 7.12 -12.39 12.13
CA ILE A 136 7.72 -13.23 11.10
C ILE A 136 8.66 -12.36 10.25
N GLU A 137 9.94 -12.72 10.22
CA GLU A 137 10.97 -12.03 9.47
C GLU A 137 11.13 -12.61 8.06
N PHE A 138 11.11 -11.72 7.07
CA PHE A 138 11.38 -12.00 5.67
C PHE A 138 12.49 -11.09 5.16
N SER A 139 13.25 -11.55 4.16
CA SER A 139 14.20 -10.70 3.45
C SER A 139 13.52 -10.01 2.27
N TYR A 140 13.70 -8.70 2.16
CA TYR A 140 13.47 -7.94 0.94
C TYR A 140 14.80 -7.78 0.19
N PRO A 141 14.86 -7.92 -1.15
CA PRO A 141 13.72 -8.07 -2.08
C PRO A 141 13.26 -9.51 -2.33
N GLU A 142 13.81 -10.51 -1.61
CA GLU A 142 13.49 -11.94 -1.83
C GLU A 142 11.98 -12.22 -1.78
N ILE A 143 11.30 -11.81 -0.70
CA ILE A 143 9.86 -12.04 -0.53
C ILE A 143 9.03 -11.38 -1.63
N ALA A 144 9.38 -10.15 -2.03
CA ALA A 144 8.66 -9.43 -3.07
C ALA A 144 8.78 -10.15 -4.44
N LYS A 145 9.97 -10.65 -4.78
CA LYS A 145 10.20 -11.42 -6.01
C LYS A 145 9.40 -12.71 -6.04
N ILE A 146 9.34 -13.43 -4.91
CA ILE A 146 8.56 -14.67 -4.77
C ILE A 146 7.06 -14.38 -4.95
N LEU A 147 6.54 -13.34 -4.28
CA LEU A 147 5.13 -12.96 -4.39
C LEU A 147 4.74 -12.58 -5.82
N ILE A 148 5.56 -11.76 -6.50
CA ILE A 148 5.34 -11.37 -7.89
C ILE A 148 5.28 -12.61 -8.79
N LYS A 149 6.32 -13.44 -8.73
CA LYS A 149 6.43 -14.65 -9.55
C LYS A 149 5.25 -15.60 -9.33
N ASN A 150 4.90 -15.86 -8.06
CA ASN A 150 3.87 -16.82 -7.72
C ASN A 150 2.48 -16.30 -8.11
N LEU A 151 2.23 -14.99 -7.99
CA LEU A 151 0.97 -14.40 -8.45
C LEU A 151 0.82 -14.48 -9.98
N GLU A 152 1.88 -14.11 -10.71
CA GLU A 152 1.90 -14.20 -12.18
C GLU A 152 1.70 -15.65 -12.66
N SER A 153 2.32 -16.62 -11.98
CA SER A 153 2.18 -18.04 -12.30
C SER A 153 0.78 -18.59 -12.00
N THR A 154 0.17 -18.13 -10.91
CA THR A 154 -1.20 -18.54 -10.52
C THR A 154 -2.25 -17.96 -11.46
N TYR A 155 -2.00 -16.76 -12.00
CA TYR A 155 -2.95 -16.01 -12.82
C TYR A 155 -2.31 -15.47 -14.11
N PRO A 156 -1.85 -16.34 -15.02
CA PRO A 156 -1.02 -15.96 -16.17
C PRO A 156 -1.73 -15.07 -17.20
N THR A 157 -3.06 -15.05 -17.19
CA THR A 157 -3.88 -14.21 -18.09
C THR A 157 -4.19 -12.84 -17.49
N ARG A 158 -3.80 -12.58 -16.25
CA ARG A 158 -4.06 -11.33 -15.54
C ARG A 158 -2.78 -10.53 -15.42
N LYS A 159 -2.92 -9.20 -15.55
CA LYS A 159 -1.81 -8.28 -15.33
C LYS A 159 -2.02 -7.61 -13.99
N PHE A 160 -1.15 -7.91 -13.03
CA PHE A 160 -1.13 -7.20 -11.75
C PHE A 160 -0.07 -6.12 -11.78
N THR A 161 -0.27 -5.07 -11.02
CA THR A 161 0.78 -4.10 -10.71
C THR A 161 1.14 -4.22 -9.23
N PHE A 162 2.43 -4.40 -8.96
CA PHE A 162 2.98 -4.52 -7.61
C PHE A 162 3.69 -3.24 -7.21
N TYR A 163 3.36 -2.72 -6.05
CA TYR A 163 4.02 -1.56 -5.45
C TYR A 163 4.53 -1.92 -4.06
N PRO A 164 5.85 -2.06 -3.87
CA PRO A 164 6.45 -2.40 -2.58
C PRO A 164 7.20 -1.18 -2.00
N TYR A 165 6.50 -0.34 -1.25
CA TYR A 165 7.04 0.92 -0.73
C TYR A 165 6.92 1.05 0.77
N PHE A 166 7.83 1.85 1.36
CA PHE A 166 7.58 2.41 2.68
C PHE A 166 6.42 3.39 2.62
N VAL A 167 5.62 3.36 3.68
CA VAL A 167 4.59 4.36 3.90
C VAL A 167 5.25 5.72 4.15
N VAL A 168 4.72 6.75 3.50
CA VAL A 168 5.18 8.12 3.65
C VAL A 168 4.36 8.77 4.75
N TYR A 169 5.03 9.22 5.81
CA TYR A 169 4.44 9.90 6.96
C TYR A 169 4.68 11.40 6.96
N ASP A 170 5.71 11.86 6.25
CA ASP A 170 6.08 13.27 6.20
C ASP A 170 5.07 14.06 5.35
N LYS A 171 4.33 14.95 6.01
CA LYS A 171 3.23 15.69 5.38
C LYS A 171 3.74 16.64 4.29
N GLU A 172 4.93 17.22 4.44
CA GLU A 172 5.48 18.12 3.44
C GLU A 172 5.81 17.34 2.15
N GLN A 173 6.48 16.19 2.27
CA GLN A 173 6.75 15.27 1.17
C GLN A 173 5.47 14.82 0.46
N GLN A 174 4.43 14.44 1.23
CA GLN A 174 3.13 14.08 0.67
C GLN A 174 2.53 15.22 -0.16
N ILE A 175 2.56 16.45 0.36
CA ILE A 175 2.07 17.63 -0.34
C ILE A 175 2.87 17.89 -1.62
N GLN A 176 4.21 17.73 -1.62
CA GLN A 176 5.03 17.92 -2.82
C GLN A 176 4.67 16.92 -3.92
N LEU A 177 4.51 15.63 -3.56
CA LEU A 177 4.13 14.58 -4.50
C LEU A 177 2.73 14.84 -5.11
N LEU A 178 1.77 15.27 -4.30
CA LEU A 178 0.41 15.60 -4.78
C LEU A 178 0.39 16.89 -5.61
N LYS A 179 1.11 17.95 -5.20
CA LYS A 179 1.20 19.21 -5.96
C LYS A 179 1.66 18.95 -7.38
N ARG A 180 2.69 18.11 -7.57
CA ARG A 180 3.14 17.71 -8.92
C ARG A 180 2.01 17.11 -9.76
N GLU A 181 1.29 16.14 -9.22
CA GLU A 181 0.22 15.46 -9.96
C GLU A 181 -0.97 16.38 -10.24
N ILE A 182 -1.33 17.26 -9.31
CA ILE A 182 -2.40 18.26 -9.49
C ILE A 182 -2.03 19.26 -10.58
N ILE A 183 -0.78 19.74 -10.62
CA ILE A 183 -0.26 20.61 -11.69
C ILE A 183 -0.37 19.91 -13.04
N ASN A 184 0.11 18.66 -13.13
CA ASN A 184 0.04 17.88 -14.36
C ASN A 184 -1.40 17.65 -14.83
N LEU A 185 -2.31 17.39 -13.89
CA LEU A 185 -3.73 17.19 -14.17
C LEU A 185 -4.38 18.48 -14.68
N TYR A 186 -4.07 19.62 -14.05
CA TYR A 186 -4.55 20.93 -14.46
C TYR A 186 -4.04 21.32 -15.86
N LYS A 187 -2.77 21.03 -16.16
CA LYS A 187 -2.18 21.23 -17.51
C LYS A 187 -2.96 20.48 -18.59
N LEU A 188 -3.30 19.21 -18.34
CA LEU A 188 -4.16 18.44 -19.25
C LEU A 188 -5.56 19.04 -19.36
N PHE A 189 -6.12 19.50 -18.22
CA PHE A 189 -7.45 20.09 -18.21
C PHE A 189 -7.51 21.34 -19.07
N LEU A 190 -6.54 22.25 -18.93
CA LEU A 190 -6.43 23.45 -19.77
C LEU A 190 -6.27 23.11 -21.25
N TYR A 191 -5.48 22.09 -21.58
CA TYR A 191 -5.29 21.65 -22.97
C TYR A 191 -6.61 21.26 -23.65
N ASP A 192 -7.48 20.55 -22.94
CA ASP A 192 -8.82 20.15 -23.42
C ASP A 192 -9.77 21.34 -23.44
N TYR A 193 -9.78 22.16 -22.37
CA TYR A 193 -10.64 23.33 -22.23
C TYR A 193 -10.45 24.33 -23.39
N HIS A 194 -9.21 24.71 -23.72
CA HIS A 194 -8.93 25.67 -24.79
C HIS A 194 -9.22 25.14 -26.20
N ARG A 195 -9.42 23.83 -26.36
CA ARG A 195 -9.86 23.20 -27.61
C ARG A 195 -11.38 23.01 -27.68
N GLY A 196 -12.12 23.54 -26.72
CA GLY A 196 -13.57 23.48 -26.68
C GLY A 196 -14.12 22.10 -26.33
N ALA A 197 -13.33 21.25 -25.65
CA ALA A 197 -13.82 19.95 -25.20
C ALA A 197 -14.97 20.13 -24.21
N GLU A 198 -16.12 19.49 -24.48
CA GLU A 198 -17.29 19.54 -23.60
C GLU A 198 -17.06 18.80 -22.27
N ARG A 199 -16.09 17.87 -22.24
CA ARG A 199 -15.71 17.09 -21.05
C ARG A 199 -14.21 16.81 -21.05
N PHE A 200 -13.62 16.76 -19.86
CA PHE A 200 -12.23 16.33 -19.71
C PHE A 200 -12.06 14.85 -20.04
N HIS A 201 -11.10 14.52 -20.90
CA HIS A 201 -10.88 13.14 -21.32
C HIS A 201 -10.02 12.38 -20.30
N PHE A 202 -10.69 11.65 -19.39
CA PHE A 202 -10.08 10.80 -18.35
C PHE A 202 -8.89 9.95 -18.81
N GLN A 203 -8.94 9.43 -20.05
CA GLN A 203 -7.88 8.57 -20.60
C GLN A 203 -6.52 9.27 -20.68
N LYS A 204 -6.48 10.59 -20.90
CA LYS A 204 -5.23 11.35 -20.95
C LYS A 204 -4.57 11.47 -19.57
N GLY A 205 -5.40 11.57 -18.52
CA GLY A 205 -4.94 11.70 -17.13
C GLY A 205 -4.66 10.37 -16.43
N LYS A 206 -4.80 9.22 -17.10
CA LYS A 206 -4.76 7.90 -16.47
C LYS A 206 -3.51 7.65 -15.61
N ARG A 207 -2.32 8.07 -16.07
CA ARG A 207 -1.06 7.91 -15.32
C ARG A 207 -1.02 8.77 -14.06
N ILE A 208 -1.39 10.05 -14.18
CA ILE A 208 -1.46 10.99 -13.06
C ILE A 208 -2.43 10.48 -11.99
N LEU A 209 -3.60 10.01 -12.42
CA LEU A 209 -4.59 9.44 -11.52
C LEU A 209 -4.09 8.15 -10.87
N ALA A 210 -3.36 7.30 -11.60
CA ALA A 210 -2.72 6.11 -11.03
C ALA A 210 -1.66 6.48 -9.98
N ASN A 211 -0.90 7.57 -10.17
CA ASN A 211 0.04 8.07 -9.16
C ASN A 211 -0.70 8.53 -7.90
N ILE A 212 -1.78 9.33 -8.03
CA ILE A 212 -2.60 9.76 -6.88
C ILE A 212 -3.21 8.54 -6.14
N MET A 213 -3.67 7.53 -6.89
CA MET A 213 -4.14 6.27 -6.32
C MET A 213 -3.05 5.55 -5.52
N CYS A 214 -1.85 5.45 -6.10
CA CYS A 214 -0.68 4.88 -5.42
C CYS A 214 -0.41 5.64 -4.13
N TYR A 215 -0.28 6.97 -4.18
CA TYR A 215 -0.07 7.80 -3.00
C TYR A 215 -1.14 7.59 -1.93
N SER A 216 -2.43 7.51 -2.31
CA SER A 216 -3.51 7.23 -1.35
C SER A 216 -3.42 5.87 -0.66
N THR A 217 -2.64 4.95 -1.22
CA THR A 217 -2.38 3.61 -0.67
C THR A 217 -1.14 3.59 0.23
N PHE A 218 -0.28 4.61 0.17
CA PHE A 218 0.99 4.64 0.90
C PHE A 218 1.18 5.91 1.75
N PHE A 219 0.21 6.81 1.80
CA PHE A 219 0.23 7.99 2.66
C PHE A 219 -0.48 7.69 3.96
N LYS A 220 0.14 8.10 5.06
CA LYS A 220 -0.43 7.96 6.39
C LYS A 220 -0.15 9.20 7.21
N ASP A 221 -1.02 9.48 8.17
CA ASP A 221 -0.80 10.60 9.08
C ASP A 221 0.47 10.36 9.93
N GLY A 222 1.23 11.42 10.18
CA GLY A 222 2.51 11.36 10.91
C GLY A 222 2.39 10.79 12.32
N SER A 223 1.20 10.82 12.93
CA SER A 223 0.96 10.18 14.23
C SER A 223 1.18 8.65 14.23
N PHE A 224 1.16 8.01 13.06
CA PHE A 224 1.38 6.57 12.90
C PHE A 224 2.84 6.19 12.52
N HIS A 225 3.78 7.14 12.49
CA HIS A 225 5.16 6.89 12.06
C HIS A 225 5.86 5.75 12.84
N GLN A 226 5.43 5.49 14.08
CA GLN A 226 5.95 4.41 14.92
C GLN A 226 5.75 3.01 14.34
N GLU A 227 4.84 2.83 13.39
CA GLU A 227 4.65 1.55 12.71
C GLU A 227 5.81 1.24 11.74
N GLU A 228 6.51 2.26 11.24
CA GLU A 228 7.53 2.15 10.19
C GLU A 228 7.13 1.17 9.08
N GLU A 229 5.91 1.38 8.58
CA GLU A 229 5.23 0.42 7.73
C GLU A 229 5.90 0.33 6.35
N PHE A 230 6.20 -0.90 5.93
CA PHE A 230 6.50 -1.25 4.56
C PHE A 230 5.32 -2.03 3.99
N ARG A 231 4.72 -1.53 2.91
CA ARG A 231 3.50 -2.10 2.35
C ARG A 231 3.78 -2.66 0.97
N ILE A 232 3.27 -3.86 0.70
CA ILE A 232 3.16 -4.41 -0.64
C ILE A 232 1.70 -4.27 -1.06
N ALA A 233 1.44 -3.45 -2.08
CA ALA A 233 0.12 -3.29 -2.68
C ALA A 233 0.06 -3.95 -4.05
N VAL A 234 -0.98 -4.75 -4.26
CA VAL A 234 -1.29 -5.43 -5.52
C VAL A 234 -2.54 -4.83 -6.10
N PHE A 235 -2.40 -4.23 -7.28
CA PHE A 235 -3.49 -3.63 -8.03
C PHE A 235 -3.95 -4.59 -9.11
N ASN A 236 -5.25 -4.89 -9.09
CA ASN A 236 -5.91 -5.54 -10.22
C ASN A 236 -6.55 -4.45 -11.12
N PRO A 237 -6.00 -4.19 -12.32
CA PRO A 237 -6.41 -3.07 -13.17
C PRO A 237 -7.76 -3.29 -13.86
N LYS A 238 -8.32 -4.52 -13.88
CA LYS A 238 -9.55 -4.83 -14.62
C LYS A 238 -10.74 -5.07 -13.70
N LYS A 239 -11.67 -4.12 -13.69
CA LYS A 239 -12.95 -4.18 -12.96
C LYS A 239 -13.91 -5.30 -13.38
N ASN A 240 -13.78 -5.84 -14.60
CA ASN A 240 -14.76 -6.76 -15.19
C ASN A 240 -14.32 -8.24 -15.20
N GLU A 241 -13.20 -8.57 -14.59
CA GLU A 241 -12.79 -9.97 -14.42
C GLU A 241 -13.41 -10.54 -13.13
N LYS A 242 -13.64 -11.86 -13.08
CA LYS A 242 -14.09 -12.51 -11.84
C LYS A 242 -13.15 -12.13 -10.70
N PRO A 243 -13.66 -11.77 -9.51
CA PRO A 243 -12.78 -11.38 -8.42
C PRO A 243 -11.84 -12.52 -8.02
N VAL A 244 -10.59 -12.18 -7.73
CA VAL A 244 -9.56 -13.13 -7.30
C VAL A 244 -9.32 -12.90 -5.83
N TYR A 245 -10.32 -13.25 -5.04
CA TYR A 245 -10.21 -13.20 -3.60
C TYR A 245 -11.05 -14.29 -2.95
N HIS A 246 -10.61 -14.67 -1.76
CA HIS A 246 -11.36 -15.44 -0.80
C HIS A 246 -11.85 -14.52 0.31
N CYS A 247 -12.66 -15.03 1.23
CA CYS A 247 -13.09 -14.28 2.40
C CYS A 247 -12.69 -15.04 3.66
N ARG A 248 -12.16 -14.33 4.66
CA ARG A 248 -11.96 -14.85 6.01
C ARG A 248 -12.89 -14.15 6.98
N LEU A 249 -13.27 -14.84 8.06
CA LEU A 249 -13.97 -14.20 9.18
C LEU A 249 -12.93 -13.64 10.15
N SER A 250 -13.06 -12.38 10.52
CA SER A 250 -12.22 -11.73 11.53
C SER A 250 -13.08 -10.77 12.34
N ASN A 251 -13.13 -10.96 13.66
CA ASN A 251 -13.96 -10.15 14.57
C ASN A 251 -15.43 -10.00 14.10
N GLY A 252 -16.02 -11.08 13.58
CA GLY A 252 -17.41 -11.08 13.09
C GLY A 252 -17.62 -10.45 11.69
N VAL A 253 -16.55 -9.98 11.04
CA VAL A 253 -16.60 -9.36 9.71
C VAL A 253 -15.94 -10.26 8.68
N PHE A 254 -16.58 -10.41 7.51
CA PHE A 254 -15.96 -11.06 6.36
C PHE A 254 -14.99 -10.10 5.67
N ILE A 255 -13.71 -10.45 5.68
CA ILE A 255 -12.63 -9.67 5.07
C ILE A 255 -12.17 -10.38 3.79
N PRO A 256 -12.32 -9.75 2.61
CA PRO A 256 -11.75 -10.26 1.37
C PRO A 256 -10.23 -10.25 1.40
N TYR A 257 -9.61 -11.31 0.90
CA TYR A 257 -8.16 -11.43 0.79
C TYR A 257 -7.72 -12.20 -0.44
N MET A 258 -6.53 -11.88 -0.93
CA MET A 258 -5.83 -12.62 -1.97
C MET A 258 -4.71 -13.43 -1.30
N GLY A 259 -4.82 -14.76 -1.38
CA GLY A 259 -3.77 -15.67 -0.94
C GLY A 259 -2.69 -15.80 -2.00
N ILE A 260 -1.43 -15.61 -1.60
CA ILE A 260 -0.27 -15.79 -2.49
C ILE A 260 0.70 -16.78 -1.84
N ARG A 261 1.02 -17.85 -2.56
CA ARG A 261 2.02 -18.83 -2.10
C ARG A 261 3.36 -18.14 -1.91
N ILE A 262 4.06 -18.48 -0.84
CA ILE A 262 5.37 -17.94 -0.51
C ILE A 262 6.49 -18.97 -0.66
N SER A 263 6.19 -20.20 -1.07
CA SER A 263 7.21 -21.18 -1.42
C SER A 263 7.99 -20.73 -2.65
N ASN A 264 9.32 -20.85 -2.59
CA ASN A 264 10.20 -20.63 -3.73
C ASN A 264 10.25 -21.86 -4.66
N ASP A 265 11.08 -21.82 -5.71
CA ASP A 265 11.19 -22.90 -6.71
C ASP A 265 11.64 -24.25 -6.14
N SER A 266 12.30 -24.24 -4.97
CA SER A 266 12.72 -25.43 -4.24
C SER A 266 11.68 -25.88 -3.21
N ASN A 267 10.46 -25.32 -3.26
CA ASN A 267 9.39 -25.50 -2.28
C ASN A 267 9.72 -25.04 -0.85
N ASN A 268 10.75 -24.20 -0.67
CA ASN A 268 11.12 -23.67 0.65
C ASN A 268 10.34 -22.39 0.95
N ILE A 269 9.90 -22.23 2.20
CA ILE A 269 9.27 -21.00 2.70
C ILE A 269 10.37 -20.02 3.18
N PRO A 270 10.45 -18.79 2.67
CA PRO A 270 11.57 -17.86 2.88
C PRO A 270 11.48 -17.10 4.22
N ILE A 271 11.05 -17.77 5.30
CA ILE A 271 11.06 -17.21 6.65
C ILE A 271 12.50 -17.26 7.17
N LYS A 272 13.03 -16.13 7.64
CA LYS A 272 14.38 -16.05 8.23
C LYS A 272 14.36 -16.25 9.74
N GLY A 273 13.35 -15.69 10.39
CA GLY A 273 13.22 -15.75 11.83
C GLY A 273 11.79 -15.53 12.32
N ILE A 274 11.52 -15.96 13.55
CA ILE A 274 10.26 -15.71 14.24
C ILE A 274 10.57 -15.19 15.64
N THR A 275 10.03 -14.02 15.97
CA THR A 275 10.09 -13.47 17.33
C THR A 275 8.78 -13.72 18.07
N ILE A 276 8.86 -14.20 19.31
CA ILE A 276 7.72 -14.44 20.20
C ILE A 276 7.38 -13.16 20.96
N GLY A 277 6.09 -12.79 21.00
CA GLY A 277 5.61 -11.59 21.67
C GLY A 277 5.83 -11.58 23.19
N PRO A 278 5.80 -10.39 23.83
CA PRO A 278 6.28 -10.20 25.20
C PRO A 278 5.45 -10.92 26.28
N LYS A 279 4.14 -11.13 26.08
CA LYS A 279 3.31 -11.91 27.03
C LYS A 279 3.54 -13.41 26.93
N ASN A 280 4.01 -13.90 25.79
CA ASN A 280 4.27 -15.31 25.53
C ASN A 280 5.75 -15.67 25.70
N SER A 281 6.50 -14.89 26.50
CA SER A 281 7.94 -15.06 26.71
C SER A 281 8.34 -16.30 27.54
N LEU A 282 7.38 -17.15 27.93
CA LEU A 282 7.62 -18.41 28.63
C LEU A 282 8.39 -19.41 27.74
N ASP A 283 9.26 -20.23 28.36
CA ASP A 283 10.06 -21.24 27.63
C ASP A 283 9.20 -22.24 26.85
N ILE A 284 8.00 -22.55 27.37
CA ILE A 284 7.05 -23.46 26.70
C ILE A 284 6.57 -22.94 25.33
N ALA A 285 6.49 -21.62 25.12
CA ALA A 285 6.11 -21.06 23.84
C ALA A 285 7.21 -21.25 22.79
N GLU A 286 8.47 -21.14 23.21
CA GLU A 286 9.64 -21.38 22.36
C GLU A 286 9.76 -22.86 21.99
N GLU A 287 9.63 -23.77 22.96
CA GLU A 287 9.65 -25.22 22.71
C GLU A 287 8.50 -25.66 21.79
N GLY A 288 7.29 -25.17 22.04
CA GLY A 288 6.14 -25.45 21.18
C GLY A 288 6.34 -24.95 19.76
N LEU A 289 6.92 -23.75 19.59
CA LEU A 289 7.24 -23.21 18.26
C LEU A 289 8.32 -24.05 17.57
N LYS A 290 9.38 -24.48 18.26
CA LYS A 290 10.42 -25.37 17.70
C LYS A 290 9.81 -26.65 17.14
N HIS A 291 8.98 -27.34 17.94
CA HIS A 291 8.29 -28.55 17.48
C HIS A 291 7.38 -28.29 16.27
N PHE A 292 6.65 -27.17 16.28
CA PHE A 292 5.79 -26.81 15.16
C PHE A 292 6.60 -26.53 13.87
N LEU A 293 7.75 -25.86 13.96
CA LEU A 293 8.61 -25.62 12.81
C LEU A 293 9.26 -26.91 12.29
N ASP A 294 9.74 -27.79 13.16
CA ASP A 294 10.26 -29.11 12.80
C ASP A 294 9.23 -29.94 12.02
N LEU A 295 7.98 -29.97 12.51
CA LEU A 295 6.87 -30.67 11.85
C LEU A 295 6.58 -30.15 10.43
N ASN A 296 6.93 -28.90 10.15
CA ASN A 296 6.72 -28.26 8.86
C ASN A 296 8.02 -28.10 8.04
N GLY A 297 9.12 -28.75 8.44
CA GLY A 297 10.39 -28.70 7.71
C GLY A 297 11.10 -27.35 7.76
N LEU A 298 10.88 -26.57 8.83
CA LEU A 298 11.44 -25.23 9.05
C LEU A 298 12.38 -25.18 10.26
N SER A 299 13.09 -26.28 10.54
CA SER A 299 14.00 -26.43 11.69
C SER A 299 15.12 -25.38 11.75
N ASP A 300 15.50 -24.84 10.59
CA ASP A 300 16.61 -23.86 10.46
C ASP A 300 16.17 -22.40 10.71
N VAL A 301 14.87 -22.14 10.90
CA VAL A 301 14.36 -20.79 11.17
C VAL A 301 14.78 -20.34 12.57
N SER A 302 15.38 -19.15 12.66
CA SER A 302 15.82 -18.63 13.97
C SER A 302 14.63 -18.22 14.83
N ILE A 303 14.63 -18.62 16.11
CA ILE A 303 13.61 -18.18 17.08
C ILE A 303 14.23 -17.21 18.08
N SER A 304 13.53 -16.12 18.36
CA SER A 304 13.87 -15.15 19.40
C SER A 304 12.65 -14.78 20.25
N LYS A 305 12.88 -14.19 21.42
CA LYS A 305 11.83 -13.61 22.27
C LYS A 305 11.93 -12.09 22.24
N SER A 306 10.79 -11.41 22.32
CA SER A 306 10.75 -9.95 22.53
C SER A 306 11.54 -9.58 23.79
N LYS A 307 12.31 -8.49 23.71
CA LYS A 307 13.07 -7.94 24.85
C LYS A 307 12.26 -6.89 25.61
N ILE A 308 11.05 -6.57 25.16
CA ILE A 308 10.20 -5.56 25.77
C ILE A 308 9.67 -6.13 27.10
N PRO A 309 9.91 -5.45 28.23
CA PRO A 309 9.41 -5.91 29.52
C PRO A 309 7.89 -5.77 29.55
N TYR A 310 7.19 -6.89 29.74
CA TYR A 310 5.76 -6.86 29.98
C TYR A 310 5.49 -6.52 31.45
N ARG A 311 4.80 -5.40 31.70
CA ARG A 311 4.29 -5.05 33.03
C ARG A 311 2.82 -5.46 33.10
N TYR A 312 2.51 -6.34 34.05
CA TYR A 312 1.13 -6.77 34.37
C TYR A 312 0.28 -5.58 34.84
#